data_AF-A0A5M7BY23-F1
#
_entry.id   AF-A0A5M7BY23-F1
#
_cell.length_a   1.000
_cell.length_b   1.000
_cell.length_c   1.000
_cell.angle_alpha   90.00
_cell.angle_beta   90.00
_cell.angle_gamma   90.00
#
_symmetry.space_group_name_H-M   'P 1'
#
loop_
_entity.id
_entity.type
_entity.pdbx_description
1 polymer ?
#
loop_
_entity_poly.entity_id
_entity_poly.type
_entity_poly.pdbx_seq_one_letter_code
_entity_poly.pdbx_strand_id
1 'polypeptide(L)'
;MIAAIIAIVLGGVGTALVIGWFDQGGRMPVLFLASPVLVVFGIVLLVNSFRPFAMRIDERGILLKHSAKKVRVALGWQYIAHVSVEELPKPKGEKGTATYLTVWPHGGANPGVPQDWVIQRNGWVGYRLIDVEDIREDKEQLSAALSRYAAPIFR
;
A
#
# COMPACT_ATOMS: atom_id res chain seq x y z
N MET A 1 9.40 -3.73 -0.68
CA MET A 1 10.36 -3.33 -1.74
C MET A 1 11.73 -4.00 -1.57
N ILE A 2 12.41 -3.86 -0.42
CA ILE A 2 13.75 -4.45 -0.15
C ILE A 2 13.78 -5.97 -0.37
N ALA A 3 12.78 -6.72 0.11
CA ALA A 3 12.70 -8.17 -0.07
C ALA A 3 12.59 -8.62 -1.55
N ALA A 4 11.92 -7.82 -2.40
CA ALA A 4 11.79 -8.12 -3.82
C ALA A 4 13.12 -7.90 -4.57
N ILE A 5 13.84 -6.83 -4.23
CA ILE A 5 15.18 -6.55 -4.77
C ILE A 5 16.15 -7.66 -4.36
N ILE A 6 16.15 -8.07 -3.08
CA ILE A 6 16.99 -9.17 -2.59
C ILE A 6 16.69 -10.48 -3.34
N ALA A 7 15.42 -10.81 -3.58
CA ALA A 7 15.03 -12.01 -4.32
C ALA A 7 15.47 -11.97 -5.79
N ILE A 8 15.36 -10.81 -6.46
CA ILE A 8 15.82 -10.64 -7.85
C ILE A 8 17.35 -10.75 -7.93
N VAL A 9 18.08 -10.12 -7.01
CA VAL A 9 19.55 -10.16 -6.97
C VAL A 9 20.04 -11.58 -6.67
N LEU A 10 19.51 -12.24 -5.64
CA LEU A 10 19.86 -13.63 -5.30
C LEU A 10 19.50 -14.59 -6.44
N GLY A 11 18.33 -14.42 -7.06
CA GLY A 11 17.91 -15.21 -8.20
C GLY A 11 18.79 -14.99 -9.43
N GLY A 12 19.14 -13.73 -9.75
CA GLY A 12 20.00 -13.39 -10.89
C GLY A 12 21.43 -13.88 -10.71
N VAL A 13 22.03 -13.67 -9.53
CA VAL A 13 23.36 -14.18 -9.18
C VAL A 13 23.37 -15.71 -9.21
N GLY A 14 22.35 -16.35 -8.64
CA GLY A 14 22.19 -17.80 -8.70
C GLY A 14 22.13 -18.31 -10.15
N THR A 15 21.37 -17.65 -11.02
CA THR A 15 21.22 -18.05 -12.43
C THR A 15 22.53 -17.87 -13.21
N ALA A 16 23.27 -16.78 -12.97
CA ALA A 16 24.58 -16.55 -13.59
C ALA A 16 25.61 -17.62 -13.17
N LEU A 17 25.59 -18.01 -11.88
CA LEU A 17 26.44 -19.08 -11.36
C LEU A 17 26.08 -20.45 -11.96
N VAL A 18 24.79 -20.73 -12.22
CA VAL A 18 24.36 -21.95 -12.94
C VAL A 18 24.94 -22.00 -14.34
N ILE A 19 24.78 -20.90 -15.09
CA ILE A 19 25.22 -20.83 -16.48
C ILE A 19 26.73 -21.06 -16.55
N GLY A 20 27.51 -20.40 -15.67
CA GLY A 20 28.97 -20.60 -15.59
C GLY A 20 29.38 -22.00 -15.13
N TRP A 21 28.61 -22.64 -14.24
CA TRP A 21 28.89 -24.00 -13.78
C TRP A 21 28.54 -25.08 -14.82
N PHE A 22 27.49 -24.84 -15.60
CA PHE A 22 27.06 -25.71 -16.70
C PHE A 22 28.05 -25.64 -17.88
N ASP A 23 28.60 -24.45 -18.17
CA ASP A 23 29.65 -24.24 -19.17
C ASP A 23 30.95 -24.99 -18.82
N GLN A 24 31.21 -25.22 -17.53
CA GLN A 24 32.35 -26.01 -17.04
C GLN A 24 32.07 -27.53 -16.96
N GLY A 25 30.91 -28.02 -17.42
CA GLY A 25 30.59 -29.45 -17.48
C GLY A 25 30.20 -30.10 -16.15
N GLY A 26 29.85 -29.30 -15.13
CA GLY A 26 29.44 -29.80 -13.82
C GLY A 26 28.03 -30.43 -13.80
N ARG A 27 27.82 -31.51 -13.03
CA ARG A 27 26.49 -32.09 -12.77
C ARG A 27 25.63 -31.12 -11.96
N MET A 28 24.42 -30.82 -12.43
CA MET A 28 23.48 -29.87 -11.80
C MET A 28 23.05 -30.30 -10.38
N PRO A 29 23.36 -29.52 -9.33
CA PRO A 29 22.73 -29.67 -8.02
C PRO A 29 21.27 -29.18 -8.04
N VAL A 30 20.35 -29.95 -7.44
CA VAL A 30 18.90 -29.65 -7.40
C VAL A 30 18.57 -28.26 -6.84
N LEU A 31 19.43 -27.71 -5.97
CA LEU A 31 19.30 -26.35 -5.42
C LEU A 31 19.24 -25.25 -6.51
N PHE A 32 19.81 -25.50 -7.68
CA PHE A 32 19.86 -24.51 -8.76
C PHE A 32 18.58 -24.41 -9.60
N LEU A 33 17.69 -25.40 -9.53
CA LEU A 33 16.32 -25.30 -10.08
C LEU A 33 15.45 -24.28 -9.33
N ALA A 34 15.82 -23.93 -8.09
CA ALA A 34 15.10 -22.92 -7.31
C ALA A 34 15.42 -21.48 -7.76
N SER A 35 16.53 -21.27 -8.48
CA SER A 35 17.02 -19.94 -8.84
C SER A 35 16.11 -19.21 -9.85
N PRO A 36 15.67 -19.82 -10.97
CA PRO A 36 14.68 -19.20 -11.86
C PRO A 36 13.35 -18.92 -11.15
N VAL A 37 12.95 -19.81 -10.24
CA VAL A 37 11.71 -19.65 -9.44
C VAL A 37 11.82 -18.42 -8.53
N LEU A 38 12.98 -18.19 -7.90
CA LEU A 38 13.23 -17.00 -7.09
C LEU A 38 13.22 -15.70 -7.90
N VAL A 39 13.77 -15.70 -9.13
CA VAL A 39 13.71 -14.54 -10.04
C VAL A 39 12.26 -14.22 -10.39
N VAL A 40 11.50 -15.23 -10.84
CA VAL A 40 10.08 -15.05 -11.21
C VAL A 40 9.27 -14.60 -10.00
N PHE A 41 9.50 -15.18 -8.83
CA PHE A 41 8.83 -14.79 -7.59
C PHE A 41 9.15 -13.34 -7.19
N GLY A 42 10.41 -12.92 -7.30
CA GLY A 42 10.84 -11.54 -7.06
C GLY A 42 10.18 -10.55 -8.03
N ILE A 43 10.11 -10.89 -9.32
CA ILE A 43 9.42 -10.08 -10.33
C ILE A 43 7.93 -9.99 -10.04
N VAL A 44 7.27 -11.11 -9.68
CA VAL A 44 5.85 -11.12 -9.33
C VAL A 44 5.58 -10.24 -8.11
N LEU A 45 6.43 -10.30 -7.08
CA LEU A 45 6.33 -9.41 -5.92
C LEU A 45 6.52 -7.94 -6.31
N LEU A 46 7.47 -7.64 -7.19
CA LEU A 46 7.74 -6.29 -7.68
C LEU A 46 6.55 -5.75 -8.50
N VAL A 47 6.04 -6.52 -9.46
CA VAL A 47 4.88 -6.14 -10.28
C VAL A 47 3.63 -5.98 -9.42
N ASN A 48 3.42 -6.86 -8.42
CA ASN A 48 2.31 -6.70 -7.49
C ASN A 48 2.44 -5.47 -6.60
N SER A 49 3.67 -5.02 -6.31
CA SER A 49 3.94 -3.76 -5.62
C SER A 49 3.62 -2.53 -6.47
N PHE A 50 3.62 -2.64 -7.80
CA PHE A 50 3.23 -1.57 -8.73
C PHE A 50 1.74 -1.58 -9.10
N ARG A 51 0.92 -2.43 -8.48
CA ARG A 51 -0.51 -2.46 -8.82
C ARG A 51 -1.16 -1.12 -8.53
N PRO A 52 -1.92 -0.57 -9.49
CA PRO A 52 -2.47 0.77 -9.39
C PRO A 52 -3.40 0.85 -8.18
N PHE A 53 -3.01 1.74 -7.28
CA PHE A 53 -3.91 2.36 -6.32
C PHE A 53 -4.76 3.38 -7.08
N ALA A 54 -6.08 3.36 -6.85
CA ALA A 54 -6.97 4.34 -7.44
C ALA A 54 -7.84 4.94 -6.34
N MET A 55 -7.72 6.25 -6.15
CA MET A 55 -8.57 7.02 -5.26
C MET A 55 -9.31 8.06 -6.08
N ARG A 56 -10.62 8.16 -5.82
CA ARG A 56 -11.47 9.19 -6.41
C ARG A 56 -12.18 9.92 -5.29
N ILE A 57 -11.98 11.22 -5.23
CA ILE A 57 -12.69 12.14 -4.36
C ILE A 57 -13.63 12.93 -5.26
N ASP A 58 -14.92 12.87 -4.97
CA ASP A 58 -15.96 13.44 -5.82
C ASP A 58 -17.12 13.95 -4.96
N GLU A 59 -18.12 14.58 -5.57
CA GLU A 59 -19.32 15.12 -4.90
C GLU A 59 -20.09 14.07 -4.09
N ARG A 60 -19.94 12.79 -4.45
CA ARG A 60 -20.62 11.67 -3.78
C ARG A 60 -19.87 11.16 -2.54
N GLY A 61 -18.55 11.36 -2.45
CA GLY A 61 -17.74 10.80 -1.39
C GLY A 61 -16.34 10.37 -1.84
N ILE A 62 -15.75 9.47 -1.05
CA ILE A 62 -14.42 8.89 -1.26
C ILE A 62 -14.57 7.46 -1.75
N LEU A 63 -14.00 7.18 -2.92
CA LEU A 63 -13.84 5.85 -3.48
C LEU A 63 -12.36 5.47 -3.42
N LEU A 64 -12.04 4.41 -2.71
CA LEU A 64 -10.69 3.85 -2.60
C LEU A 64 -10.69 2.46 -3.22
N LYS A 65 -9.73 2.19 -4.10
CA LYS A 65 -9.47 0.84 -4.59
C LYS A 65 -8.00 0.53 -4.43
N HIS A 66 -7.69 -0.36 -3.49
CA HIS A 66 -6.35 -0.86 -3.24
C HIS A 66 -6.22 -2.28 -3.80
N SER A 67 -5.79 -2.39 -5.05
CA SER A 67 -5.72 -3.67 -5.78
C SER A 67 -4.74 -4.68 -5.16
N ALA A 68 -3.65 -4.21 -4.53
CA ALA A 68 -2.69 -5.09 -3.86
C ALA A 68 -3.25 -5.74 -2.57
N LYS A 69 -4.04 -5.00 -1.78
CA LYS A 69 -4.66 -5.52 -0.54
C LYS A 69 -6.08 -6.05 -0.74
N LYS A 70 -6.59 -6.04 -1.98
CA LYS A 70 -7.99 -6.41 -2.33
C LYS A 70 -9.03 -5.61 -1.52
N VAL A 71 -8.72 -4.37 -1.17
CA VAL A 71 -9.61 -3.49 -0.41
C VAL A 71 -10.34 -2.56 -1.38
N ARG A 72 -11.66 -2.45 -1.22
CA ARG A 72 -12.50 -1.47 -1.92
C ARG A 72 -13.34 -0.74 -0.91
N VAL A 73 -13.13 0.55 -0.79
CA VAL A 73 -13.91 1.44 0.08
C VAL A 73 -14.76 2.34 -0.79
N ALA A 74 -16.03 2.46 -0.44
CA ALA A 74 -16.93 3.44 -1.00
C ALA A 74 -17.63 4.13 0.17
N LEU A 75 -17.14 5.31 0.54
CA LEU A 75 -17.66 6.08 1.65
C LEU A 75 -18.34 7.34 1.09
N GLY A 76 -19.66 7.40 1.23
CA GLY A 76 -20.40 8.63 0.95
C GLY A 76 -20.13 9.69 2.01
N TRP A 77 -20.15 10.97 1.63
CA TRP A 77 -19.91 12.07 2.58
C TRP A 77 -20.86 12.03 3.78
N GLN A 78 -22.10 11.56 3.60
CA GLN A 78 -23.09 11.41 4.68
C GLN A 78 -22.70 10.43 5.78
N TYR A 79 -21.75 9.53 5.52
CA TYR A 79 -21.24 8.58 6.51
C TYR A 79 -19.94 9.04 7.15
N ILE A 80 -19.37 10.14 6.69
CA ILE A 80 -18.10 10.68 7.14
C ILE A 80 -18.36 11.85 8.08
N ALA A 81 -18.00 11.67 9.36
CA ALA A 81 -18.05 12.74 10.34
C ALA A 81 -16.90 13.74 10.12
N HIS A 82 -15.72 13.21 9.78
CA HIS A 82 -14.51 14.01 9.66
C HIS A 82 -13.46 13.34 8.77
N VAL A 83 -12.69 14.16 8.04
CA VAL A 83 -11.50 13.73 7.28
C VAL A 83 -10.32 14.59 7.69
N SER A 84 -9.18 13.96 7.95
CA SER A 84 -7.94 14.66 8.29
C SER A 84 -6.73 14.04 7.58
N VAL A 85 -5.75 14.89 7.28
CA VAL A 85 -4.44 14.46 6.78
C VAL A 85 -3.45 14.62 7.92
N GLU A 86 -3.09 13.51 8.56
CA GLU A 86 -2.33 13.53 9.80
C GLU A 86 -1.12 12.62 9.74
N GLU A 87 -0.06 13.07 10.41
CA GLU A 87 1.12 12.26 10.60
C GLU A 87 0.87 11.24 11.73
N LEU A 88 0.82 9.96 11.36
CA LEU A 88 0.55 8.85 12.28
C LEU A 88 1.70 7.84 12.26
N PRO A 89 1.96 7.15 13.38
CA PRO A 89 2.96 6.09 13.42
C PRO A 89 2.58 4.95 12.48
N LYS A 90 3.59 4.39 11.79
CA LYS A 90 3.39 3.28 10.86
C LYS A 90 2.82 2.05 11.59
N PRO A 91 1.89 1.29 10.96
CA PRO A 91 1.32 0.10 11.58
C PRO A 91 2.37 -0.99 11.81
N LYS A 92 2.12 -1.89 12.78
CA LYS A 92 2.96 -3.07 13.10
C LYS A 92 4.38 -2.77 13.64
N GLY A 93 4.57 -1.63 14.32
CA GLY A 93 5.81 -1.35 15.04
C GLY A 93 6.99 -0.99 14.13
N GLU A 94 6.72 -0.65 12.86
CA GLU A 94 7.70 0.02 12.02
C GLU A 94 8.09 1.34 12.68
N LYS A 95 9.40 1.58 12.82
CA LYS A 95 9.91 2.84 13.38
C LYS A 95 9.65 3.96 12.37
N GLY A 96 8.97 5.01 12.83
CA GLY A 96 8.73 6.22 12.06
C GLY A 96 7.26 6.59 12.00
N THR A 97 7.04 7.80 11.50
CA THR A 97 5.74 8.37 11.19
C THR A 97 5.56 8.46 9.68
N ALA A 98 4.32 8.45 9.23
CA ALA A 98 3.97 8.76 7.86
C ALA A 98 2.67 9.57 7.81
N THR A 99 2.49 10.34 6.75
CA THR A 99 1.31 11.18 6.60
C THR A 99 0.19 10.33 6.02
N TYR A 100 -0.88 10.11 6.77
CA TYR A 100 -2.03 9.33 6.33
C TYR A 100 -3.25 10.21 6.10
N LEU A 101 -3.96 9.94 5.01
CA LEU A 101 -5.35 10.34 4.89
C LEU A 101 -6.20 9.45 5.78
N THR A 102 -6.82 10.08 6.76
CA THR A 102 -7.62 9.42 7.79
C THR A 102 -9.07 9.84 7.67
N VAL A 103 -9.97 8.86 7.73
CA VAL A 103 -11.41 9.10 7.69
C VAL A 103 -12.05 8.60 8.97
N TRP A 104 -12.91 9.44 9.53
CA TRP A 104 -13.65 9.23 10.77
C TRP A 104 -15.13 9.10 10.43
N PRO A 105 -15.67 7.88 10.30
CA PRO A 105 -17.08 7.68 10.01
C PRO A 105 -17.97 7.94 11.22
N HIS A 106 -19.22 8.32 10.96
CA HIS A 106 -20.25 8.42 11.99
C HIS A 106 -20.50 7.04 12.63
N GLY A 107 -20.57 6.99 13.96
CA GLY A 107 -20.90 5.78 14.71
C GLY A 107 -19.84 4.66 14.63
N GLY A 108 -18.63 4.95 14.14
CA GLY A 108 -17.56 3.96 14.04
C GLY A 108 -17.81 2.85 13.02
N ALA A 109 -18.67 3.09 12.03
CA ALA A 109 -18.98 2.12 10.99
C ALA A 109 -17.71 1.72 10.21
N ASN A 110 -17.44 0.42 10.07
CA ASN A 110 -16.28 -0.04 9.31
C ASN A 110 -16.52 0.12 7.80
N PRO A 111 -15.70 0.90 7.09
CA PRO A 111 -15.82 1.11 5.65
C PRO A 111 -15.34 -0.07 4.79
N GLY A 112 -15.16 -1.25 5.38
CA GLY A 112 -14.65 -2.44 4.70
C GLY A 112 -13.12 -2.47 4.62
N VAL A 113 -12.43 -1.81 5.55
CA VAL A 113 -10.97 -1.80 5.61
C VAL A 113 -10.44 -2.86 6.59
N PRO A 114 -9.21 -3.35 6.39
CA PRO A 114 -8.53 -4.26 7.30
C PRO A 114 -8.41 -3.70 8.73
N GLN A 115 -8.40 -4.57 9.74
CA GLN A 115 -8.31 -4.15 11.15
C GLN A 115 -7.00 -3.45 11.50
N ASP A 116 -5.91 -3.73 10.79
CA ASP A 116 -4.61 -3.07 10.99
C ASP A 116 -4.63 -1.58 10.59
N TRP A 117 -5.68 -1.12 9.90
CA TRP A 117 -5.83 0.27 9.47
C TRP A 117 -6.65 1.11 10.44
N VAL A 118 -7.25 0.45 11.44
CA VAL A 118 -8.03 1.10 12.48
C VAL A 118 -7.11 1.97 13.34
N ILE A 119 -7.61 3.15 13.68
CA ILE A 119 -7.06 4.01 14.72
C ILE A 119 -8.18 4.37 15.69
N GLN A 120 -7.82 4.54 16.95
CA GLN A 120 -8.74 5.04 17.96
C GLN A 120 -8.16 6.32 18.55
N ARG A 121 -8.96 7.38 18.58
CA ARG A 121 -8.57 8.66 19.17
C ARG A 121 -9.76 9.26 19.90
N ASN A 122 -9.59 9.54 21.19
CA ASN A 122 -10.62 10.20 22.01
C ASN A 122 -12.00 9.51 21.95
N GLY A 123 -12.02 8.17 21.90
CA GLY A 123 -13.26 7.39 21.78
C GLY A 123 -13.85 7.30 20.37
N TRP A 124 -13.25 7.96 19.38
CA TRP A 124 -13.63 7.86 17.97
C TRP A 124 -12.81 6.78 17.27
N VAL A 125 -13.48 6.03 16.40
CA VAL A 125 -12.85 5.04 15.51
C VAL A 125 -12.60 5.70 14.17
N GLY A 126 -11.34 5.82 13.80
CA GLY A 126 -10.89 6.31 12.51
C GLY A 126 -10.24 5.20 11.70
N TYR A 127 -10.09 5.44 10.42
CA TYR A 127 -9.50 4.50 9.49
C TYR A 127 -8.46 5.19 8.62
N ARG A 128 -7.23 4.67 8.63
CA ARG A 128 -6.15 5.09 7.73
C ARG A 128 -6.46 4.54 6.35
N LEU A 129 -6.80 5.41 5.39
CA LEU A 129 -7.16 4.99 4.04
C LEU A 129 -5.95 4.87 3.12
N ILE A 130 -5.03 5.83 3.21
CA ILE A 130 -3.83 5.86 2.37
C ILE A 130 -2.71 6.65 3.02
N ASP A 131 -1.48 6.20 2.82
CA ASP A 131 -0.25 6.97 3.02
C ASP A 131 -0.09 7.99 1.87
N VAL A 132 0.07 9.27 2.18
CA VAL A 132 0.20 10.33 1.17
C VAL A 132 1.42 10.11 0.27
N GLU A 133 2.46 9.43 0.76
CA GLU A 133 3.63 9.06 -0.05
C GLU A 133 3.32 8.00 -1.13
N ASP A 134 2.24 7.22 -0.97
CA ASP A 134 1.79 6.25 -1.96
C ASP A 134 0.93 6.87 -3.08
N ILE A 135 0.59 8.16 -2.96
CA ILE A 135 -0.16 8.91 -3.96
C ILE A 135 0.80 9.48 -4.99
N ARG A 136 0.41 9.47 -6.27
CA ARG A 136 1.23 10.03 -7.36
C ARG A 136 1.17 11.57 -7.35
N GLU A 137 0.03 12.10 -6.96
CA GLU A 137 -0.27 13.51 -6.76
C GLU A 137 0.30 14.04 -5.44
N ASP A 138 0.73 15.30 -5.44
CA ASP A 138 1.38 15.93 -4.28
C ASP A 138 0.39 16.20 -3.13
N LYS A 139 0.90 16.37 -1.91
CA LYS A 139 0.10 16.63 -0.70
C LYS A 139 -0.81 17.85 -0.86
N GLU A 140 -0.34 18.88 -1.55
CA GLU A 140 -1.06 20.12 -1.85
C GLU A 140 -2.23 19.88 -2.81
N GLN A 141 -2.09 18.94 -3.75
CA GLN A 141 -3.17 18.58 -4.67
C GLN A 141 -4.26 17.77 -3.94
N LEU A 142 -3.85 16.88 -3.04
CA LEU A 142 -4.78 16.14 -2.19
C LEU A 142 -5.55 17.08 -1.25
N SER A 143 -4.85 18.01 -0.58
CA SER A 143 -5.48 18.98 0.31
C SER A 143 -6.39 19.95 -0.45
N ALA A 144 -6.04 20.36 -1.67
CA ALA A 144 -6.90 21.16 -2.54
C ALA A 144 -8.18 20.39 -2.95
N ALA A 145 -8.06 19.10 -3.31
CA ALA A 145 -9.21 18.27 -3.64
C ALA A 145 -10.15 18.06 -2.43
N LEU A 146 -9.58 17.82 -1.25
CA LEU A 146 -10.33 17.70 0.00
C LEU A 146 -10.96 19.04 0.40
N SER A 147 -10.26 20.15 0.24
CA SER A 147 -10.82 21.48 0.49
C SER A 147 -11.97 21.82 -0.45
N ARG A 148 -11.97 21.27 -1.67
CA ARG A 148 -13.03 21.49 -2.65
C ARG A 148 -14.27 20.63 -2.43
N TYR A 149 -14.10 19.33 -2.14
CA TYR A 149 -15.21 18.38 -2.07
C TYR A 149 -15.60 18.00 -0.63
N ALA A 150 -14.68 18.12 0.32
CA ALA A 150 -14.86 17.77 1.73
C ALA A 150 -14.80 19.01 2.65
N ALA A 151 -14.83 20.23 2.10
CA ALA A 151 -14.69 21.50 2.83
C ALA A 151 -15.39 21.57 4.21
N PRO A 152 -16.66 21.14 4.38
CA PRO A 152 -17.33 21.24 5.68
C PRO A 152 -16.81 20.25 6.74
N ILE A 153 -16.12 19.18 6.34
CA ILE A 153 -15.71 18.07 7.21
C ILE A 153 -14.19 17.83 7.21
N PHE A 154 -13.44 18.57 6.39
CA PHE A 154 -11.99 18.54 6.30
C PHE A 154 -11.35 19.47 7.34
N ARG A 155 -10.36 18.98 8.10
CA ARG A 155 -9.51 19.80 8.99
C ARG A 155 -8.06 19.36 8.94
#